data_AF-M2Y5U6-F1
#
_entry.id   AF-M2Y5U6-F1
#
_cell.length_a   1.000
_cell.length_b   1.000
_cell.length_c   1.000
_cell.angle_alpha   90.00
_cell.angle_beta   90.00
_cell.angle_gamma   90.00
#
_symmetry.space_group_name_H-M   'P 1'
#
loop_
_entity.id
_entity.type
_entity.pdbx_description
1 polymer ?
#
loop_
_entity_poly.entity_id
_entity_poly.type
_entity_poly.pdbx_seq_one_letter_code
_entity_poly.pdbx_strand_id
1 'polypeptide(L)'
;MITLSRDFGSGGDIIATRLCQRLKLPLYDDDLLREVATRLNDDPAIVQMLDEGFGRAKDMWLYRLFSGKDISPDAYRDTLIKVVMSLGRLGGVILGRGAHVILAGECALRIRVAGTPEACAKRMAGSGNGNEADLLAKAREINHQRGKFVWEAFGSRLSDASQFDLTINTDRMDDFEDVVETIIVMAEAIHSGRVLRGDLVHAHV
;
A
#
# COMPACT_ATOMS: atom_id res chain seq x y z
N MET A 1 -5.35 10.22 -2.02
CA MET A 1 -4.44 9.17 -1.50
C MET A 1 -3.82 8.41 -2.67
N ILE A 2 -2.63 7.81 -2.52
CA ILE A 2 -2.06 6.84 -3.47
C ILE A 2 -1.90 5.49 -2.77
N THR A 3 -2.31 4.39 -3.40
CA THR A 3 -2.03 3.03 -2.91
C THR A 3 -1.19 2.28 -3.92
N LEU A 4 -0.16 1.55 -3.44
CA LEU A 4 0.77 0.81 -4.28
C LEU A 4 0.84 -0.64 -3.82
N SER A 5 0.29 -1.55 -4.63
CA SER A 5 0.48 -2.99 -4.50
C SER A 5 1.66 -3.42 -5.38
N ARG A 6 2.53 -4.32 -4.89
CA ARG A 6 3.72 -4.74 -5.64
C ARG A 6 4.16 -6.18 -5.43
N ASP A 7 4.79 -6.73 -6.45
CA ASP A 7 5.55 -7.98 -6.35
C ASP A 7 6.92 -7.72 -5.72
N PHE A 8 7.48 -8.72 -5.04
CA PHE A 8 8.86 -8.67 -4.56
C PHE A 8 9.84 -8.42 -5.72
N GLY A 9 10.79 -7.51 -5.53
CA GLY A 9 11.82 -7.17 -6.52
C GLY A 9 11.35 -6.38 -7.75
N SER A 10 10.06 -6.03 -7.85
CA SER A 10 9.47 -5.32 -9.01
C SER A 10 9.83 -3.83 -9.12
N GLY A 11 10.56 -3.27 -8.15
CA GLY A 11 10.85 -1.84 -8.07
C GLY A 11 9.77 -1.01 -7.36
N GLY A 12 8.63 -1.62 -6.98
CA GLY A 12 7.52 -0.88 -6.35
C GLY A 12 7.91 -0.13 -5.06
N ASP A 13 8.86 -0.64 -4.29
CA ASP A 13 9.37 0.01 -3.07
C ASP A 13 10.22 1.27 -3.41
N ILE A 14 11.00 1.22 -4.49
CA ILE A 14 11.77 2.36 -5.03
C ILE A 14 10.81 3.42 -5.58
N ILE A 15 9.81 3.01 -6.36
CA ILE A 15 8.77 3.89 -6.91
C ILE A 15 8.03 4.61 -5.77
N ALA A 16 7.60 3.89 -4.72
CA ALA A 16 6.93 4.48 -3.57
C ALA A 16 7.81 5.54 -2.88
N THR A 17 9.10 5.24 -2.67
CA THR A 17 10.05 6.17 -2.07
C THR A 17 10.23 7.44 -2.91
N ARG A 18 10.45 7.30 -4.23
CA ARG A 18 10.59 8.43 -5.16
C ARG A 18 9.32 9.28 -5.21
N LEU A 19 8.14 8.67 -5.24
CA LEU A 19 6.85 9.38 -5.20
C LEU A 19 6.70 10.22 -3.93
N CYS A 20 6.99 9.64 -2.75
CA CYS A 20 6.96 10.36 -1.48
C CYS A 20 7.92 11.55 -1.45
N GLN A 21 9.13 11.39 -1.99
CA GLN A 21 10.12 12.47 -2.10
C GLN A 21 9.66 13.59 -3.04
N ARG A 22 9.21 13.25 -4.26
CA ARG A 22 8.77 14.22 -5.28
C ARG A 22 7.51 14.98 -4.85
N LEU A 23 6.51 14.27 -4.33
CA LEU A 23 5.22 14.84 -3.92
C LEU A 23 5.21 15.39 -2.48
N LYS A 24 6.31 15.21 -1.73
CA LYS A 24 6.44 15.57 -0.30
C LYS A 24 5.33 14.93 0.57
N LEU A 25 5.06 13.66 0.29
CA LEU A 25 4.00 12.87 0.92
C LEU A 25 4.58 11.82 1.87
N PRO A 26 3.91 11.49 3.00
CA PRO A 26 4.32 10.40 3.87
C PRO A 26 4.20 9.04 3.16
N LEU A 27 5.12 8.13 3.47
CA LEU A 27 5.06 6.72 3.08
C LEU A 27 4.51 5.90 4.24
N TYR A 28 3.48 5.10 4.00
CA TYR A 28 2.91 4.17 4.99
C TYR A 28 3.13 2.73 4.50
N ASP A 29 4.17 2.08 5.03
CA ASP A 29 4.49 0.68 4.75
C ASP A 29 4.23 -0.23 5.97
N ASP A 30 4.64 -1.50 5.88
CA ASP A 30 4.40 -2.46 6.97
C ASP A 30 5.20 -2.12 8.24
N ASP A 31 6.40 -1.56 8.09
CA ASP A 31 7.30 -1.31 9.20
C ASP A 31 6.88 -0.05 9.95
N LEU A 32 6.52 1.04 9.24
CA LEU A 32 5.94 2.22 9.88
C LEU A 32 4.60 1.92 10.56
N LEU A 33 3.72 1.12 9.93
CA LEU A 33 2.44 0.75 10.54
C LEU A 33 2.63 -0.08 11.82
N ARG A 34 3.68 -0.91 11.88
CA ARG A 34 4.08 -1.64 13.10
C ARG A 34 4.70 -0.71 14.14
N GLU A 35 5.58 0.21 13.75
CA GLU A 35 6.28 1.16 14.62
C GLU A 35 5.32 2.14 15.30
N VAL A 36 4.40 2.72 14.53
CA VAL A 36 3.29 3.55 15.05
C VAL A 36 2.49 2.75 16.07
N ALA A 37 2.20 1.47 15.78
CA ALA A 37 1.43 0.64 16.68
C ALA A 37 2.16 0.21 17.95
N THR A 38 3.49 0.06 17.94
CA THR A 38 4.26 -0.19 19.17
C THR A 38 4.43 1.07 20.01
N ARG A 39 4.50 2.26 19.41
CA ARG A 39 4.68 3.54 20.15
C ARG A 39 3.41 4.15 20.73
N LEU A 40 2.23 3.68 20.36
CA LEU A 40 0.94 4.18 20.87
C LEU A 40 0.74 4.12 22.39
N ASN A 41 1.58 3.36 23.11
CA ASN A 41 1.56 3.37 24.58
C ASN A 41 2.38 4.51 25.20
N ASP A 42 3.38 5.05 24.49
CA ASP A 42 4.50 5.79 25.10
C ASP A 42 4.76 7.19 24.50
N ASP A 43 4.24 7.50 23.31
CA ASP A 43 4.51 8.78 22.62
C ASP A 43 3.24 9.65 22.40
N PRO A 44 3.04 10.71 23.22
CA PRO A 44 1.93 11.64 23.06
C PRO A 44 1.87 12.35 21.71
N ALA A 45 2.99 12.52 20.99
CA ALA A 45 3.00 13.20 19.70
C ALA A 45 2.41 12.32 18.59
N ILE A 46 2.64 11.00 18.62
CA ILE A 46 2.00 10.05 17.70
C ILE A 46 0.50 9.92 18.00
N VAL A 47 0.13 9.90 19.28
CA VAL A 47 -1.28 9.97 19.70
C VAL A 47 -1.91 11.27 19.18
N GLN A 48 -1.26 12.42 19.35
CA GLN A 48 -1.77 13.72 18.90
C GLN A 48 -1.89 13.82 17.36
N MET A 49 -0.91 13.34 16.59
CA MET A 49 -1.00 13.29 15.12
C MET A 49 -2.17 12.42 14.62
N LEU A 50 -2.55 11.40 15.40
CA LEU A 50 -3.74 10.60 15.14
C LEU A 50 -5.00 11.31 15.63
N ASP A 51 -5.03 11.86 16.84
CA ASP A 51 -6.20 12.54 17.44
C ASP A 51 -6.63 13.79 16.63
N GLU A 52 -5.66 14.51 16.02
CA GLU A 52 -5.92 15.64 15.12
C GLU A 52 -6.62 15.23 13.80
N GLY A 53 -6.56 13.95 13.42
CA GLY A 53 -7.36 13.36 12.34
C GLY A 53 -8.53 12.45 12.79
N PHE A 54 -8.48 11.93 14.02
CA PHE A 54 -9.35 10.88 14.57
C PHE A 54 -9.87 11.23 15.95
N GLY A 55 -10.92 12.04 16.01
CA GLY A 55 -11.41 12.60 17.27
C GLY A 55 -11.68 11.57 18.38
N ARG A 56 -10.86 11.61 19.44
CA ARG A 56 -11.12 11.29 20.86
C ARG A 56 -11.69 9.92 21.23
N ALA A 57 -11.84 9.00 20.29
CA ALA A 57 -12.35 7.67 20.56
C ALA A 57 -11.67 6.64 19.68
N LYS A 58 -10.52 6.14 20.16
CA LYS A 58 -10.14 4.71 20.28
C LYS A 58 -8.61 4.59 20.17
N ASP A 59 -7.93 4.22 21.26
CA ASP A 59 -6.52 3.78 21.22
C ASP A 59 -6.40 2.25 21.23
N MET A 60 -7.43 1.59 21.77
CA MET A 60 -7.48 0.17 22.11
C MET A 60 -7.55 -0.82 20.91
N TRP A 61 -7.61 -0.34 19.67
CA TRP A 61 -7.78 -1.16 18.46
C TRP A 61 -6.44 -1.38 17.74
N LEU A 62 -5.64 -0.33 17.54
CA LEU A 62 -4.27 -0.43 17.03
C LEU A 62 -3.39 -1.30 17.95
N TYR A 63 -3.46 -1.11 19.27
CA TYR A 63 -2.80 -1.98 20.25
C TYR A 63 -3.16 -3.46 20.06
N ARG A 64 -4.45 -3.75 19.82
CA ARG A 64 -4.90 -5.12 19.53
C ARG A 64 -4.20 -5.63 18.26
N LEU A 65 -4.32 -4.93 17.14
CA LEU A 65 -3.80 -5.39 15.82
C LEU A 65 -2.37 -5.96 15.86
N PHE A 66 -1.49 -5.38 16.69
CA PHE A 66 -0.07 -5.70 16.73
C PHE A 66 0.43 -6.35 18.03
N SER A 67 -0.36 -6.39 19.12
CA SER A 67 0.02 -7.11 20.35
C SER A 67 -0.13 -8.63 20.26
N GLY A 68 -0.80 -9.15 19.23
CA GLY A 68 -0.86 -10.58 18.89
C GLY A 68 -1.59 -11.49 19.89
N LYS A 69 -2.13 -10.95 20.99
CA LYS A 69 -2.91 -11.70 21.99
C LYS A 69 -4.35 -11.89 21.53
N ASP A 70 -4.71 -13.13 21.19
CA ASP A 70 -6.08 -13.64 21.05
C ASP A 70 -7.04 -12.77 20.21
N ILE A 71 -6.62 -12.42 19.00
CA ILE A 71 -7.42 -11.64 18.05
C ILE A 71 -7.76 -12.52 16.85
N SER A 72 -9.05 -12.67 16.58
CA SER A 72 -9.52 -13.37 15.39
C SER A 72 -9.05 -12.65 14.11
N PRO A 73 -8.87 -13.39 13.00
CA PRO A 73 -8.55 -12.79 11.70
C PRO A 73 -9.52 -11.67 11.29
N ASP A 74 -10.81 -11.78 11.65
CA ASP A 74 -11.81 -10.75 11.42
C ASP A 74 -11.55 -9.47 12.23
N ALA A 75 -11.23 -9.60 13.52
CA ALA A 75 -10.92 -8.44 14.36
C ALA A 75 -9.60 -7.76 13.95
N TYR A 76 -8.64 -8.51 13.38
CA TYR A 76 -7.49 -7.94 12.69
C TYR A 76 -7.93 -7.16 11.44
N ARG A 77 -8.70 -7.79 10.54
CA ARG A 77 -9.19 -7.18 9.29
C ARG A 77 -9.98 -5.89 9.53
N ASP A 78 -10.96 -5.90 10.42
CA ASP A 78 -11.79 -4.75 10.80
C ASP A 78 -10.97 -3.57 11.32
N THR A 79 -9.89 -3.88 12.00
CA THR A 79 -8.98 -2.91 12.59
C THR A 79 -8.05 -2.37 11.50
N LEU A 80 -7.49 -3.21 10.63
CA LEU A 80 -6.72 -2.76 9.47
C LEU A 80 -7.53 -1.86 8.52
N ILE A 81 -8.80 -2.20 8.25
CA ILE A 81 -9.73 -1.37 7.46
C ILE A 81 -9.81 0.04 8.06
N LYS A 82 -10.05 0.15 9.36
CA LYS A 82 -10.12 1.45 10.05
C LYS A 82 -8.82 2.24 9.91
N VAL A 83 -7.63 1.62 9.98
CA VAL A 83 -6.33 2.32 9.83
C VAL A 83 -6.20 2.87 8.42
N VAL A 84 -6.48 2.04 7.42
CA VAL A 84 -6.31 2.43 6.01
C VAL A 84 -7.33 3.50 5.59
N MET A 85 -8.59 3.39 6.00
CA MET A 85 -9.61 4.43 5.79
C MET A 85 -9.23 5.75 6.49
N SER A 86 -8.62 5.65 7.68
CA SER A 86 -8.10 6.78 8.44
C SER A 86 -6.99 7.49 7.66
N LEU A 87 -5.91 6.77 7.31
CA LEU A 87 -4.81 7.33 6.51
C LEU A 87 -5.29 7.87 5.16
N GLY A 88 -6.28 7.23 4.53
CA GLY A 88 -6.90 7.68 3.27
C GLY A 88 -7.32 9.15 3.28
N ARG A 89 -7.76 9.68 4.44
CA ARG A 89 -8.18 11.08 4.64
C ARG A 89 -7.02 12.05 4.85
N LEU A 90 -5.91 11.59 5.40
CA LEU A 90 -4.70 12.41 5.59
C LEU A 90 -3.91 12.61 4.29
N GLY A 91 -4.03 11.66 3.35
CA GLY A 91 -3.20 11.62 2.14
C GLY A 91 -1.82 11.00 2.41
N GLY A 92 -1.10 10.68 1.34
CA GLY A 92 0.15 9.91 1.41
C GLY A 92 0.26 8.85 0.31
N VAL A 93 1.22 7.94 0.49
CA VAL A 93 1.38 6.69 -0.29
C VAL A 93 1.29 5.50 0.67
N ILE A 94 0.31 4.60 0.48
CA ILE A 94 0.20 3.35 1.28
C ILE A 94 0.73 2.16 0.47
N LEU A 95 1.66 1.40 1.05
CA LEU A 95 2.34 0.28 0.39
C LEU A 95 1.77 -1.08 0.83
N GLY A 96 1.00 -1.71 -0.04
CA GLY A 96 0.43 -3.05 0.17
C GLY A 96 -0.80 -3.07 1.08
N ARG A 97 -0.77 -3.96 2.10
CA ARG A 97 -1.81 -4.18 3.14
C ARG A 97 -3.28 -4.26 2.65
N GLY A 98 -3.53 -4.55 1.37
CA GLY A 98 -4.87 -4.58 0.78
C GLY A 98 -5.50 -3.20 0.54
N ALA A 99 -4.72 -2.12 0.64
CA ALA A 99 -5.25 -0.75 0.66
C ALA A 99 -6.02 -0.35 -0.62
N HIS A 100 -5.64 -0.90 -1.77
CA HIS A 100 -6.35 -0.75 -3.05
C HIS A 100 -7.80 -1.28 -3.01
N VAL A 101 -8.09 -2.30 -2.18
CA VAL A 101 -9.45 -2.82 -1.98
C VAL A 101 -10.19 -1.99 -0.94
N ILE A 102 -9.52 -1.67 0.18
CA ILE A 102 -10.12 -0.90 1.29
C ILE A 102 -10.56 0.49 0.81
N LEU A 103 -9.73 1.16 0.00
CA LEU A 103 -9.97 2.50 -0.53
C LEU A 103 -10.64 2.50 -1.92
N ALA A 104 -11.25 1.40 -2.34
CA ALA A 104 -11.87 1.29 -3.68
C ALA A 104 -13.07 2.23 -3.89
N GLY A 105 -13.75 2.64 -2.81
CA GLY A 105 -14.84 3.63 -2.84
C GLY A 105 -14.40 5.06 -2.50
N GLU A 106 -13.10 5.30 -2.29
CA GLU A 106 -12.54 6.58 -1.84
C GLU A 106 -11.77 7.28 -2.98
N CYS A 107 -11.43 8.56 -2.80
CA CYS A 107 -10.59 9.30 -3.76
C CYS A 107 -9.10 8.90 -3.62
N ALA A 108 -8.78 7.70 -4.10
CA ALA A 108 -7.46 7.10 -4.07
C ALA A 108 -7.02 6.61 -5.46
N LEU A 109 -5.80 6.94 -5.86
CA LEU A 109 -5.13 6.35 -7.03
C LEU A 109 -4.58 4.97 -6.65
N ARG A 110 -5.07 3.91 -7.29
CA ARG A 110 -4.76 2.51 -6.96
C ARG A 110 -3.83 1.90 -8.00
N ILE A 111 -2.63 1.56 -7.59
CA ILE A 111 -1.52 1.19 -8.49
C ILE A 111 -1.06 -0.24 -8.19
N ARG A 112 -0.81 -1.00 -9.25
CA ARG A 112 -0.16 -2.31 -9.20
C ARG A 112 1.17 -2.28 -9.96
N VAL A 113 2.28 -2.39 -9.25
CA VAL A 113 3.62 -2.57 -9.84
C VAL A 113 3.93 -4.06 -9.89
N ALA A 114 3.87 -4.65 -11.06
CA ALA A 114 3.99 -6.08 -11.30
C ALA A 114 5.35 -6.44 -11.92
N GLY A 115 5.81 -7.67 -11.65
CA GLY A 115 6.96 -8.23 -12.35
C GLY A 115 7.04 -9.75 -12.19
N THR A 116 7.56 -10.43 -13.20
CA THR A 116 7.78 -11.88 -13.14
C THR A 116 8.81 -12.22 -12.07
N PRO A 117 8.64 -13.30 -11.29
CA PRO A 117 9.61 -13.71 -10.27
C PRO A 117 11.05 -13.80 -10.80
N GLU A 118 11.21 -14.23 -12.04
CA GLU A 118 12.48 -14.39 -12.75
C GLU A 118 13.15 -13.04 -13.03
N ALA A 119 12.44 -12.07 -13.63
CA ALA A 119 12.98 -10.73 -13.87
C ALA A 119 13.27 -10.00 -12.55
N CYS A 120 12.39 -10.13 -11.56
CA CYS A 120 12.58 -9.57 -10.23
C CYS A 120 13.79 -10.16 -9.49
N ALA A 121 13.99 -11.48 -9.53
CA ALA A 121 15.13 -12.13 -8.91
C ALA A 121 16.45 -11.71 -9.55
N LYS A 122 16.51 -11.72 -10.89
CA LYS A 122 17.67 -11.28 -11.66
C LYS A 122 18.03 -9.81 -11.37
N ARG A 123 17.03 -8.92 -11.33
CA ARG A 123 17.22 -7.50 -10.99
C ARG A 123 17.80 -7.35 -9.58
N MET A 124 17.21 -8.02 -8.59
CA MET A 124 17.68 -7.99 -7.20
C MET A 124 19.11 -8.54 -7.05
N ALA A 125 19.45 -9.62 -7.77
CA ALA A 125 20.79 -10.21 -7.78
C ALA A 125 21.82 -9.27 -8.42
N GLY A 126 21.48 -8.64 -9.55
CA GLY A 126 22.31 -7.62 -10.21
C GLY A 126 22.61 -6.40 -9.34
N SER A 127 21.68 -6.04 -8.44
CA SER A 127 21.88 -5.01 -7.41
C SER A 127 22.57 -5.51 -6.12
N GLY A 128 23.13 -6.72 -6.11
CA GLY A 128 23.94 -7.24 -5.00
C GLY A 128 23.15 -7.81 -3.81
N ASN A 129 21.85 -8.06 -3.93
CA ASN A 129 20.99 -8.51 -2.80
C ASN A 129 21.07 -10.02 -2.50
N GLY A 130 21.98 -10.76 -3.15
CA GLY A 130 22.18 -12.20 -2.95
C GLY A 130 22.16 -13.00 -4.26
N ASN A 131 22.05 -14.32 -4.13
CA ASN A 131 22.00 -15.25 -5.25
C ASN A 131 20.62 -15.21 -5.94
N GLU A 132 20.60 -15.20 -7.28
CA GLU A 132 19.39 -15.20 -8.10
C GLU A 132 18.44 -16.38 -7.79
N ALA A 133 18.99 -17.58 -7.52
CA ALA A 133 18.17 -18.75 -7.20
C ALA A 133 17.39 -18.60 -5.87
N ASP A 134 18.05 -18.09 -4.84
CA ASP A 134 17.44 -17.83 -3.53
C ASP A 134 16.43 -16.67 -3.62
N LEU A 135 16.76 -15.64 -4.40
CA LEU A 135 15.89 -14.50 -4.67
C LEU A 135 14.65 -14.91 -5.47
N LEU A 136 14.75 -15.89 -6.38
CA LEU A 136 13.61 -16.45 -7.13
C LEU A 136 12.67 -17.24 -6.23
N ALA A 137 13.22 -18.09 -5.36
CA ALA A 137 12.42 -18.81 -4.36
C ALA A 137 11.70 -17.82 -3.42
N LYS A 138 12.43 -16.81 -2.92
CA LYS A 138 11.90 -15.74 -2.07
C LYS A 138 10.83 -14.89 -2.78
N ALA A 139 11.00 -14.60 -4.06
CA ALA A 139 10.02 -13.85 -4.87
C ALA A 139 8.69 -14.62 -4.96
N ARG A 140 8.75 -15.92 -5.29
CA ARG A 140 7.57 -16.79 -5.38
C ARG A 140 6.85 -16.91 -4.04
N GLU A 141 7.57 -17.14 -2.95
CA GLU A 141 6.98 -17.25 -1.61
C GLU A 141 6.33 -15.94 -1.14
N ILE A 142 7.05 -14.81 -1.22
CA ILE A 142 6.51 -13.50 -0.79
C ILE A 142 5.29 -13.10 -1.64
N ASN A 143 5.32 -13.34 -2.95
CA ASN A 143 4.19 -13.01 -3.82
C ASN A 143 2.98 -13.93 -3.53
N HIS A 144 3.22 -15.22 -3.25
CA HIS A 144 2.16 -16.14 -2.80
C HIS A 144 1.53 -15.68 -1.49
N GLN A 145 2.34 -15.36 -0.46
CA GLN A 145 1.87 -14.85 0.82
C GLN A 145 1.06 -13.54 0.67
N ARG A 146 1.55 -12.58 -0.14
CA ARG A 146 0.84 -11.32 -0.44
C ARG A 146 -0.50 -11.57 -1.13
N GLY A 147 -0.55 -12.46 -2.10
CA GLY A 147 -1.79 -12.83 -2.80
C GLY A 147 -2.79 -13.55 -1.88
N LYS A 148 -2.31 -14.52 -1.10
CA LYS A 148 -3.10 -15.26 -0.10
C LYS A 148 -3.72 -14.31 0.93
N PHE A 149 -2.93 -13.37 1.47
CA PHE A 149 -3.43 -12.36 2.42
C PHE A 149 -4.57 -11.53 1.83
N VAL A 150 -4.43 -11.02 0.59
CA VAL A 150 -5.49 -10.18 -0.03
C VAL A 150 -6.75 -11.01 -0.33
N TRP A 151 -6.59 -12.28 -0.71
CA TRP A 151 -7.70 -13.20 -0.92
C TRP A 151 -8.44 -13.53 0.38
N GLU A 152 -7.72 -13.94 1.44
CA GLU A 152 -8.33 -14.32 2.72
C GLU A 152 -8.95 -13.13 3.45
N ALA A 153 -8.33 -11.95 3.40
CA ALA A 153 -8.83 -10.76 4.08
C ALA A 153 -9.90 -10.00 3.29
N PHE A 154 -9.94 -10.07 1.95
CA PHE A 154 -10.82 -9.20 1.15
C PHE A 154 -11.53 -9.88 -0.03
N GLY A 155 -11.29 -11.17 -0.30
CA GLY A 155 -11.86 -11.88 -1.45
C GLY A 155 -11.40 -11.36 -2.82
N SER A 156 -10.38 -10.49 -2.86
CA SER A 156 -9.88 -9.85 -4.07
C SER A 156 -8.63 -10.57 -4.61
N ARG A 157 -8.35 -10.41 -5.90
CA ARG A 157 -7.19 -11.01 -6.58
C ARG A 157 -6.27 -9.93 -7.13
N LEU A 158 -4.99 -10.00 -6.78
CA LEU A 158 -3.94 -9.11 -7.30
C LEU A 158 -3.71 -9.20 -8.83
N SER A 159 -4.33 -10.17 -9.49
CA SER A 159 -4.32 -10.37 -10.95
C SER A 159 -5.52 -9.75 -11.66
N ASP A 160 -6.55 -9.30 -10.93
CA ASP A 160 -7.70 -8.62 -11.50
C ASP A 160 -7.37 -7.15 -11.72
N ALA A 161 -7.22 -6.78 -12.99
CA ALA A 161 -6.86 -5.42 -13.39
C ALA A 161 -7.92 -4.38 -12.99
N SER A 162 -9.19 -4.77 -12.79
CA SER A 162 -10.27 -3.84 -12.40
C SER A 162 -10.14 -3.33 -10.95
N GLN A 163 -9.29 -3.97 -10.14
CA GLN A 163 -9.00 -3.56 -8.76
C GLN A 163 -8.02 -2.39 -8.68
N PHE A 164 -7.48 -1.94 -9.82
CA PHE A 164 -6.45 -0.90 -9.93
C PHE A 164 -6.81 0.08 -11.04
N ASP A 165 -6.41 1.34 -10.86
CA ASP A 165 -6.55 2.37 -11.89
C ASP A 165 -5.34 2.36 -12.85
N LEU A 166 -4.21 1.83 -12.39
CA LEU A 166 -3.01 1.60 -13.20
C LEU A 166 -2.29 0.30 -12.79
N THR A 167 -2.04 -0.58 -13.77
CA THR A 167 -1.18 -1.77 -13.60
C THR A 167 0.02 -1.66 -14.54
N ILE A 168 1.24 -1.80 -14.01
CA ILE A 168 2.51 -1.60 -14.72
C ILE A 168 3.35 -2.87 -14.55
N ASN A 169 3.77 -3.52 -15.64
CA ASN A 169 4.80 -4.55 -15.59
C ASN A 169 6.18 -3.89 -15.77
N THR A 170 7.14 -4.21 -14.91
CA THR A 170 8.47 -3.60 -14.91
C THR A 170 9.59 -4.52 -15.42
N ASP A 171 9.28 -5.69 -15.99
CA ASP A 171 10.26 -6.72 -16.37
C ASP A 171 11.30 -6.26 -17.41
N ARG A 172 10.97 -5.21 -18.17
CA ARG A 172 11.83 -4.61 -19.21
C ARG A 172 12.35 -3.22 -18.83
N MET A 173 12.37 -2.90 -17.54
CA MET A 173 12.79 -1.61 -16.99
C MET A 173 14.04 -1.78 -16.12
N ASP A 174 15.10 -1.07 -16.47
CA ASP A 174 16.35 -0.98 -15.71
C ASP A 174 16.30 0.17 -14.66
N ASP A 175 15.53 1.21 -14.93
CA ASP A 175 15.17 2.29 -13.99
C ASP A 175 13.65 2.54 -13.99
N PHE A 176 13.14 3.22 -12.97
CA PHE A 176 11.70 3.44 -12.74
C PHE A 176 11.25 4.89 -12.84
N GLU A 177 12.07 5.83 -13.35
CA GLU A 177 11.67 7.25 -13.36
C GLU A 177 10.45 7.54 -14.25
N ASP A 178 10.38 6.94 -15.45
CA ASP A 178 9.19 7.06 -16.32
C ASP A 178 7.91 6.58 -15.63
N VAL A 179 8.02 5.57 -14.76
CA VAL A 179 6.90 5.05 -13.96
C VAL A 179 6.51 6.05 -12.87
N VAL A 180 7.48 6.64 -12.18
CA VAL A 180 7.24 7.68 -11.17
C VAL A 180 6.57 8.91 -11.79
N GLU A 181 7.09 9.42 -12.90
CA GLU A 181 6.51 10.58 -13.60
C GLU A 181 5.10 10.27 -14.14
N THR A 182 4.87 9.08 -14.70
CA THR A 182 3.51 8.64 -15.12
C THR A 182 2.51 8.67 -13.95
N ILE A 183 2.93 8.17 -12.77
CA ILE A 183 2.09 8.16 -11.58
C ILE A 183 1.84 9.58 -11.05
N ILE A 184 2.84 10.47 -11.08
CA ILE A 184 2.69 11.89 -10.71
C ILE A 184 1.65 12.57 -11.61
N VAL A 185 1.75 12.40 -12.93
CA VAL A 185 0.78 12.98 -13.89
C VAL A 185 -0.66 12.49 -13.61
N MET A 186 -0.84 11.20 -13.28
CA MET A 186 -2.16 10.69 -12.88
C MET A 186 -2.63 11.26 -11.54
N ALA A 187 -1.75 11.35 -10.54
CA ALA A 187 -2.08 11.91 -9.23
C ALA A 187 -2.49 13.39 -9.32
N GLU A 188 -1.80 14.19 -10.14
CA GLU A 188 -2.16 15.58 -10.42
C GLU A 188 -3.47 15.70 -11.19
N ALA A 189 -3.73 14.81 -12.16
CA ALA A 189 -4.99 14.76 -12.89
C ALA A 189 -6.18 14.43 -11.98
N ILE A 190 -5.98 13.56 -10.98
CA ILE A 190 -6.98 13.26 -9.96
C ILE A 190 -7.17 14.44 -9.00
N HIS A 191 -6.08 15.01 -8.48
CA HIS A 191 -6.13 16.17 -7.58
C HIS A 191 -6.82 17.39 -8.20
N SER A 192 -6.63 17.61 -9.50
CA SER A 192 -7.29 18.68 -10.26
C SER A 192 -8.70 18.32 -10.78
N GLY A 193 -9.29 17.19 -10.35
CA GLY A 193 -10.66 16.79 -10.70
C GLY A 193 -10.88 16.44 -12.17
N ARG A 194 -9.80 16.19 -12.93
CA ARG A 194 -9.84 15.76 -14.34
C ARG A 194 -10.18 14.28 -14.50
N VAL A 195 -9.84 13.46 -13.49
CA VAL A 195 -10.01 12.00 -13.47
C VAL A 195 -10.40 11.58 -12.04
N LEU A 196 -11.34 10.63 -11.89
CA LEU A 196 -11.98 10.27 -10.61
C LEU A 196 -12.75 11.43 -9.94
N ARG A 197 -14.06 11.25 -9.77
CA ARG A 197 -14.99 12.28 -9.26
C ARG A 197 -15.85 11.73 -8.14
N GLY A 198 -15.67 12.26 -6.93
CA GLY A 198 -16.41 11.81 -5.73
C GLY A 198 -17.92 12.08 -5.81
N ASP A 199 -18.33 13.08 -6.59
CA ASP A 199 -19.73 13.41 -6.90
C ASP A 199 -20.47 12.29 -7.65
N LEU A 200 -19.76 11.39 -8.34
CA LEU A 200 -20.37 10.25 -9.04
C LEU A 200 -20.66 9.04 -8.14
N VAL A 201 -20.03 8.95 -6.95
CA VAL A 201 -20.24 7.82 -6.02
C VAL A 201 -21.60 7.90 -5.32
N HIS A 202 -22.18 9.10 -5.23
CA HIS A 202 -23.49 9.35 -4.60
C HIS A 202 -24.64 9.53 -5.61
N ALA A 203 -24.43 9.26 -6.90
CA ALA A 203 -25.46 9.41 -7.93
C ALA A 203 -26.51 8.27 -7.95
N HIS A 204 -26.37 7.24 -7.11
CA HIS A 204 -27.26 6.08 -7.03
C HIS A 204 -27.58 5.66 -5.58
N VAL A 205 -28.39 6.47 -4.89
CA VAL A 205 -29.30 6.05 -3.81
C VAL A 205 -30.62 6.81 -3.98
#